data_AF-A0A349WIE3-F1
#
_entry.id   AF-A0A349WIE3-F1
#
_cell.length_a   1.000
_cell.length_b   1.000
_cell.length_c   1.000
_cell.angle_alpha   90.00
_cell.angle_beta   90.00
_cell.angle_gamma   90.00
#
_symmetry.space_group_name_H-M   'P 1'
#
loop_
_entity.id
_entity.type
_entity.pdbx_description
1 polymer ?
#
loop_
_entity_poly.entity_id
_entity_poly.type
_entity_poly.pdbx_seq_one_letter_code
_entity_poly.pdbx_strand_id
1 'polypeptide(L)'
;AKPNGHRLHWRRFYPEDLREIVLDLRSSTGNINALIHAPSLAWEKSLTLDHRLSALPYLDDLGQVRAVDWPGKSKDLKQARSSMQKELRITSQLAKKRKIGKYGGWSDGPKMNGTGRFRTQKINGKWWLIDPEGYLFFSVGSCLTGWRAETSAAEKRSDNEFFSYLPRKNDYLRWSGIRKIGGKNFVNFPAMNYQRYFGEGWQKIVKQGIHDRMRSWGVNTLGCWSDESLQKDQKTSYTLISSIWWQQNGHRKFPSPFRENFQRDLEESLRKLAWAKEDPFCLGIFIGNELEWPDRIGETIQKL
;
A
#
# COMPACT_ATOMS: atom_id res chain seq x y z
N ALA A 1 1.79 22.79 -27.60
CA ALA A 1 2.58 22.25 -26.48
C ALA A 1 1.75 22.33 -25.21
N LYS A 2 1.60 21.24 -24.44
CA LYS A 2 1.05 21.34 -23.07
C LYS A 2 2.24 21.43 -22.10
N PRO A 3 2.41 22.56 -21.39
CA PRO A 3 3.44 22.71 -20.39
C PRO A 3 2.97 22.09 -19.05
N ASN A 4 3.91 21.42 -18.37
CA ASN A 4 3.96 21.19 -16.92
C ASN A 4 2.87 20.32 -16.27
N GLY A 5 3.24 19.10 -15.84
CA GLY A 5 2.49 18.35 -14.82
C GLY A 5 2.44 16.83 -14.97
N HIS A 6 2.68 16.12 -13.86
CA HIS A 6 3.07 14.71 -13.74
C HIS A 6 1.95 13.64 -13.85
N ARG A 7 2.42 12.42 -14.17
CA ARG A 7 1.76 11.09 -14.15
C ARG A 7 0.72 10.81 -15.24
N LEU A 8 1.23 10.28 -16.35
CA LEU A 8 0.59 9.32 -17.24
C LEU A 8 1.58 8.14 -17.37
N HIS A 9 1.26 6.97 -16.82
CA HIS A 9 2.16 5.80 -16.85
C HIS A 9 2.42 5.25 -18.26
N TRP A 10 1.72 5.78 -19.27
CA TRP A 10 1.90 5.42 -20.67
C TRP A 10 1.78 6.71 -21.49
N ARG A 11 2.92 7.37 -21.77
CA ARG A 11 2.97 8.33 -22.86
C ARG A 11 3.07 7.55 -24.17
N ARG A 12 2.41 8.03 -25.22
CA ARG A 12 2.72 7.53 -26.56
C ARG A 12 4.20 7.88 -26.82
N PHE A 13 4.99 6.84 -27.01
CA PHE A 13 6.39 6.94 -27.41
C PHE A 13 6.43 6.72 -28.91
N TYR A 14 6.95 7.72 -29.61
CA TYR A 14 7.20 7.67 -31.04
C TYR A 14 8.72 7.55 -31.18
N PRO A 15 9.27 6.39 -31.56
CA PRO A 15 10.72 6.22 -31.70
C PRO A 15 11.38 7.29 -32.58
N GLU A 16 10.67 7.78 -33.59
CA GLU A 16 11.07 8.88 -34.48
C GLU A 16 11.22 10.24 -33.79
N ASP A 17 10.58 10.43 -32.63
CA ASP A 17 10.66 11.65 -31.82
C ASP A 17 11.80 11.58 -30.78
N LEU A 18 12.48 10.43 -30.65
CA LEU A 18 13.60 10.31 -29.73
C LEU A 18 14.75 11.22 -30.19
N ARG A 19 15.19 12.11 -29.31
CA ARG A 19 16.31 13.04 -29.56
C ARG A 19 17.50 12.76 -28.64
N GLU A 20 17.23 12.28 -27.44
CA GLU A 20 18.25 12.09 -26.41
C GLU A 20 17.82 10.97 -25.45
N ILE A 21 18.78 10.17 -25.00
CA ILE A 21 18.64 9.24 -23.87
C ILE A 21 19.62 9.70 -22.78
N VAL A 22 19.09 10.16 -21.65
CA VAL A 22 19.90 10.61 -20.51
C VAL A 22 19.81 9.57 -19.39
N LEU A 23 20.96 9.07 -18.93
CA LEU A 23 21.09 8.27 -17.71
C LEU A 23 21.67 9.16 -16.59
N ASP A 24 20.82 9.64 -15.69
CA ASP A 24 21.21 10.42 -14.51
C ASP A 24 21.35 9.49 -13.30
N LEU A 25 22.58 9.27 -12.84
CA LEU A 25 22.88 8.47 -11.65
C LEU A 25 23.15 9.41 -10.47
N ARG A 26 22.37 9.25 -9.39
CA ARG A 26 22.52 10.04 -8.16
C ARG A 26 22.79 9.13 -6.97
N SER A 27 23.75 9.51 -6.14
CA SER A 27 24.09 8.81 -4.91
C SER A 27 24.02 9.76 -3.73
N SER A 28 23.35 9.35 -2.64
CA SER A 28 23.30 10.11 -1.39
C SER A 28 24.65 10.19 -0.68
N THR A 29 25.60 9.32 -1.04
CA THR A 29 26.96 9.29 -0.49
C THR A 29 27.99 9.98 -1.40
N GLY A 30 27.58 10.48 -2.57
CA GLY A 30 28.45 11.09 -3.57
C GLY A 30 29.25 10.11 -4.42
N ASN A 31 29.32 8.82 -4.04
CA ASN A 31 30.04 7.79 -4.79
C ASN A 31 29.09 6.93 -5.61
N ILE A 32 29.45 6.69 -6.87
CA ILE A 32 28.74 5.81 -7.80
C ILE A 32 29.76 4.86 -8.42
N ASN A 33 29.60 3.56 -8.15
CA ASN A 33 30.34 2.48 -8.81
C ASN A 33 29.35 1.68 -9.64
N ALA A 34 29.35 1.87 -10.96
CA ALA A 34 28.42 1.23 -11.86
C ALA A 34 29.15 0.64 -13.08
N LEU A 35 28.72 -0.55 -13.50
CA LEU A 35 29.05 -1.12 -14.80
C LEU A 35 27.85 -0.87 -15.74
N ILE A 36 28.07 -0.15 -16.82
CA ILE A 36 27.02 0.23 -17.77
C ILE A 36 27.26 -0.53 -19.07
N HIS A 37 26.27 -1.31 -19.49
CA HIS A 37 26.25 -1.97 -20.80
C HIS A 37 25.49 -1.11 -21.82
N ALA A 38 25.64 -1.43 -23.11
CA ALA A 38 24.91 -0.76 -24.17
C ALA A 38 23.39 -0.79 -23.90
N PRO A 39 22.67 0.33 -24.10
CA PRO A 39 21.23 0.37 -23.87
C PRO A 39 20.51 -0.58 -24.83
N SER A 40 19.69 -1.48 -24.29
CA SER A 40 18.74 -2.30 -25.06
C SER A 40 17.33 -1.77 -24.86
N LEU A 41 16.58 -1.50 -25.93
CA LEU A 41 15.26 -0.88 -25.87
C LEU A 41 14.20 -1.74 -25.17
N ALA A 42 14.31 -3.06 -25.32
CA ALA A 42 13.56 -4.10 -24.63
C ALA A 42 14.17 -5.46 -25.03
N TRP A 43 13.60 -6.56 -24.53
CA TRP A 43 13.76 -7.84 -25.21
C TRP A 43 13.34 -7.71 -26.68
N GLU A 44 13.95 -8.51 -27.56
CA GLU A 44 13.53 -8.59 -28.95
C GLU A 44 12.03 -8.88 -28.99
N LYS A 45 11.26 -7.93 -29.55
CA LYS A 45 9.82 -8.11 -29.74
C LYS A 45 9.61 -9.12 -30.86
N SER A 46 9.49 -10.39 -30.50
CA SER A 46 9.00 -11.41 -31.42
C SER A 46 7.51 -11.65 -31.21
N LEU A 47 6.79 -11.91 -32.30
CA LEU A 47 5.39 -12.33 -32.24
C LEU A 47 5.22 -13.56 -31.34
N THR A 48 6.19 -14.48 -31.38
CA THR A 48 6.20 -15.67 -30.53
C THR A 48 6.27 -15.32 -29.04
N LEU A 49 7.15 -14.40 -28.65
CA LEU A 49 7.27 -13.98 -27.25
C LEU A 49 6.02 -13.22 -26.80
N ASP A 50 5.49 -12.33 -27.63
CA ASP A 50 4.28 -11.55 -27.33
C ASP A 50 3.06 -12.46 -27.18
N HIS A 51 2.89 -13.43 -28.09
CA HIS A 51 1.84 -14.46 -28.01
C HIS A 51 1.98 -15.29 -26.74
N ARG A 52 3.20 -15.68 -26.35
CA ARG A 52 3.43 -16.45 -25.12
C ARG A 52 3.09 -15.64 -23.87
N LEU A 53 3.57 -14.40 -23.77
CA LEU A 53 3.36 -13.54 -22.60
C LEU A 53 1.91 -13.09 -22.45
N SER A 54 1.21 -12.92 -23.57
CA SER A 54 -0.21 -12.52 -23.62
C SER A 54 -1.17 -13.71 -23.73
N ALA A 55 -0.67 -14.93 -23.62
CA ALA A 55 -1.47 -16.15 -23.76
C ALA A 55 -2.58 -16.18 -22.71
N LEU A 56 -3.78 -16.55 -23.16
CA LEU A 56 -4.94 -16.73 -22.30
C LEU A 56 -5.06 -18.20 -21.83
N PRO A 57 -5.57 -18.45 -20.62
CA PRO A 57 -5.83 -17.45 -19.58
C PRO A 57 -4.56 -16.73 -19.10
N TYR A 58 -4.67 -15.44 -18.78
CA TYR A 58 -3.49 -14.65 -18.40
C TYR A 58 -3.09 -14.90 -16.93
N LEU A 59 -4.08 -14.88 -16.03
CA LEU A 59 -3.90 -15.19 -14.62
C LEU A 59 -4.31 -16.63 -14.30
N ASP A 60 -3.53 -17.30 -13.45
CA ASP A 60 -3.87 -18.60 -12.89
C ASP A 60 -4.91 -18.51 -11.76
N ASP A 61 -5.23 -19.65 -11.16
CA ASP A 61 -6.23 -19.75 -10.09
C ASP A 61 -5.78 -19.09 -8.79
N LEU A 62 -4.49 -18.79 -8.63
CA LEU A 62 -3.90 -18.05 -7.52
C LEU A 62 -3.76 -16.54 -7.82
N GLY A 63 -4.06 -16.10 -9.05
CA GLY A 63 -3.93 -14.71 -9.49
C GLY A 63 -2.52 -14.35 -9.97
N GLN A 64 -1.67 -15.33 -10.27
CA GLN A 64 -0.31 -15.14 -10.77
C GLN A 64 -0.30 -15.15 -12.30
N VAL A 65 0.67 -14.48 -12.92
CA VAL A 65 0.83 -14.54 -14.39
C VAL A 65 1.24 -15.96 -14.80
N ARG A 66 0.47 -16.58 -15.70
CA ARG A 66 0.66 -17.96 -16.14
C ARG A 66 1.92 -18.15 -16.97
N ALA A 67 2.17 -17.23 -17.91
CA ALA A 67 3.16 -17.38 -18.96
C ALA A 67 4.63 -17.34 -18.51
N VAL A 68 4.92 -16.87 -17.29
CA VAL A 68 6.28 -16.65 -16.79
C VAL A 68 6.48 -17.32 -15.44
N ASP A 69 7.65 -17.91 -15.23
CA ASP A 69 8.08 -18.46 -13.95
C ASP A 69 9.14 -17.57 -13.32
N TRP A 70 9.13 -17.48 -11.99
CA TRP A 70 10.11 -16.72 -11.21
C TRP A 70 10.38 -17.41 -9.86
N PRO A 71 11.54 -17.15 -9.23
CA PRO A 71 11.82 -17.65 -7.90
C PRO A 71 10.71 -17.28 -6.91
N GLY A 72 10.07 -18.28 -6.31
CA GLY A 72 8.99 -18.10 -5.34
C GLY A 72 7.56 -18.16 -5.91
N LYS A 73 7.37 -18.28 -7.23
CA LYS A 73 6.04 -18.56 -7.81
C LYS A 73 5.52 -19.91 -7.29
N SER A 74 4.27 -19.94 -6.84
CA SER A 74 3.63 -21.19 -6.42
C SER A 74 3.09 -21.93 -7.63
N LYS A 75 3.39 -23.23 -7.75
CA LYS A 75 2.92 -24.11 -8.83
C LYS A 75 1.46 -24.51 -8.68
N ASP A 76 0.99 -24.60 -7.45
CA ASP A 76 -0.38 -25.00 -7.13
C ASP A 76 -0.79 -24.50 -5.73
N LEU A 77 -2.07 -24.69 -5.43
CA LEU A 77 -2.69 -24.32 -4.16
C LEU A 77 -2.02 -25.00 -2.95
N LYS A 78 -1.54 -26.24 -3.10
CA LYS A 78 -0.93 -27.02 -2.01
C LYS A 78 0.42 -26.43 -1.64
N GLN A 79 1.26 -26.10 -2.61
CA GLN A 79 2.54 -25.44 -2.42
C GLN A 79 2.33 -24.04 -1.83
N ALA A 80 1.37 -23.28 -2.33
CA ALA A 80 1.08 -21.94 -1.84
C ALA A 80 0.62 -21.98 -0.36
N ARG A 81 -0.28 -22.90 -0.02
CA ARG A 81 -0.74 -23.14 1.37
C ARG A 81 0.42 -23.51 2.28
N SER A 82 1.25 -24.47 1.87
CA SER A 82 2.39 -24.94 2.66
C SER A 82 3.40 -23.81 2.91
N SER A 83 3.68 -23.02 1.87
CA SER A 83 4.59 -21.86 1.96
C SER A 83 4.07 -20.81 2.92
N MET A 84 2.77 -20.47 2.83
CA MET A 84 2.12 -19.52 3.72
C MET A 84 2.14 -20.01 5.18
N GLN A 85 1.79 -21.27 5.45
CA GLN A 85 1.81 -21.83 6.80
C GLN A 85 3.22 -21.86 7.40
N LYS A 86 4.23 -22.22 6.60
CA LYS A 86 5.64 -22.20 7.01
C LYS A 86 6.08 -20.79 7.38
N GLU A 87 5.76 -19.80 6.54
CA GLU A 87 6.10 -18.40 6.79
C GLU A 87 5.42 -17.89 8.07
N LEU A 88 4.11 -18.08 8.23
CA LEU A 88 3.41 -17.62 9.43
C LEU A 88 4.01 -18.20 10.73
N ARG A 89 4.42 -19.47 10.71
CA ARG A 89 5.09 -20.11 11.85
C ARG A 89 6.44 -19.46 12.17
N ILE A 90 7.28 -19.26 11.14
CA ILE A 90 8.62 -18.66 11.31
C ILE A 90 8.47 -17.21 11.80
N THR A 91 7.61 -16.46 11.14
CA THR A 91 7.35 -15.05 11.42
C THR A 91 6.83 -14.85 12.85
N SER A 92 5.92 -15.69 13.32
CA SER A 92 5.43 -15.62 14.71
C SER A 92 6.55 -15.85 15.74
N GLN A 93 7.48 -16.78 15.47
CA GLN A 93 8.64 -17.00 16.33
C GLN A 93 9.61 -15.81 16.33
N LEU A 94 9.86 -15.22 15.16
CA LEU A 94 10.71 -14.03 15.02
C LEU A 94 10.08 -12.81 15.70
N ALA A 95 8.77 -12.62 15.56
CA ALA A 95 8.02 -11.53 16.18
C ALA A 95 8.17 -11.53 17.71
N LYS A 96 8.09 -12.71 18.35
CA LYS A 96 8.30 -12.87 19.80
C LYS A 96 9.70 -12.50 20.27
N LYS A 97 10.72 -12.68 19.42
CA LYS A 97 12.11 -12.35 19.75
C LYS A 97 12.42 -10.85 19.63
N ARG A 98 11.55 -10.07 18.98
CA ARG A 98 11.78 -8.64 18.77
C ARG A 98 11.46 -7.84 20.03
N LYS A 99 12.45 -7.09 20.50
CA LYS A 99 12.35 -6.12 21.58
C LYS A 99 11.85 -4.77 21.05
N ILE A 100 10.54 -4.67 20.90
CA ILE A 100 9.85 -3.40 20.65
C ILE A 100 8.75 -3.24 21.69
N GLY A 101 8.52 -2.01 22.14
CA GLY A 101 7.50 -1.66 23.13
C GLY A 101 6.09 -1.99 22.64
N LYS A 102 5.11 -1.87 23.54
CA LYS A 102 3.70 -2.16 23.25
C LYS A 102 3.17 -1.40 22.03
N TYR A 103 3.56 -0.13 21.90
CA TYR A 103 3.18 0.76 20.80
C TYR A 103 4.24 0.82 19.69
N GLY A 104 5.26 -0.04 19.72
CA GLY A 104 6.33 -0.09 18.73
C GLY A 104 7.49 0.88 18.95
N GLY A 105 7.56 1.54 20.12
CA GLY A 105 8.69 2.34 20.54
C GLY A 105 9.95 1.52 20.84
N TRP A 106 11.09 2.19 20.90
CA TRP A 106 12.39 1.59 21.22
C TRP A 106 12.45 1.27 22.72
N SER A 107 12.11 0.02 23.08
CA SER A 107 11.97 -0.42 24.48
C SER A 107 13.26 -0.38 25.29
N ASP A 108 14.40 -0.53 24.61
CA ASP A 108 15.74 -0.53 25.22
C ASP A 108 16.36 0.89 25.18
N GLY A 109 15.60 1.89 24.72
CA GLY A 109 16.05 3.27 24.56
C GLY A 109 15.65 4.19 25.72
N PRO A 110 15.99 5.49 25.61
CA PRO A 110 15.53 6.52 26.53
C PRO A 110 14.00 6.55 26.67
N LYS A 111 13.55 6.82 27.88
CA LYS A 111 12.14 6.94 28.24
C LYS A 111 11.85 8.33 28.80
N MET A 112 10.83 8.96 28.25
CA MET A 112 10.33 10.28 28.61
C MET A 112 9.00 10.12 29.35
N ASN A 113 8.38 11.24 29.75
CA ASN A 113 7.04 11.17 30.32
C ASN A 113 6.03 10.62 29.28
N GLY A 114 5.37 9.52 29.63
CA GLY A 114 4.30 8.91 28.86
C GLY A 114 2.99 9.64 29.13
N THR A 115 2.32 10.10 28.07
CA THR A 115 1.08 10.89 28.18
C THR A 115 -0.18 10.07 27.89
N GLY A 116 -0.02 8.77 27.63
CA GLY A 116 -1.09 7.93 27.11
C GLY A 116 -1.38 8.14 25.62
N ARG A 117 -0.71 9.09 24.94
CA ARG A 117 -0.83 9.37 23.50
C ARG A 117 0.52 9.60 22.84
N PHE A 118 0.56 9.44 21.53
CA PHE A 118 1.70 9.85 20.72
C PHE A 118 1.88 11.37 20.75
N ARG A 119 3.14 11.82 20.80
CA ARG A 119 3.51 13.24 20.73
C ARG A 119 4.87 13.40 20.07
N THR A 120 5.29 14.63 19.80
CA THR A 120 6.64 14.94 19.32
C THR A 120 7.51 15.49 20.45
N GLN A 121 8.82 15.26 20.38
CA GLN A 121 9.80 15.90 21.25
C GLN A 121 11.15 16.00 20.55
N LYS A 122 11.84 17.13 20.71
CA LYS A 122 13.23 17.28 20.28
C LYS A 122 14.15 16.84 21.41
N ILE A 123 15.01 15.84 21.15
CA ILE A 123 15.94 15.26 22.12
C ILE A 123 17.33 15.25 21.48
N ASN A 124 18.30 15.90 22.15
CA ASN A 124 19.67 16.06 21.66
C ASN A 124 19.72 16.57 20.21
N GLY A 125 18.92 17.60 19.91
CA GLY A 125 18.86 18.22 18.59
C GLY A 125 18.04 17.47 17.52
N LYS A 126 17.55 16.24 17.80
CA LYS A 126 16.81 15.42 16.83
C LYS A 126 15.32 15.33 17.19
N TRP A 127 14.45 15.42 16.18
CA TRP A 127 13.01 15.22 16.37
C TRP A 127 12.67 13.74 16.47
N TRP A 128 11.90 13.39 17.50
CA TRP A 128 11.36 12.07 17.72
C TRP A 128 9.85 12.15 17.90
N LEU A 129 9.16 11.09 17.49
CA LEU A 129 7.87 10.78 18.12
C LEU A 129 8.17 10.14 19.48
N ILE A 130 7.26 10.34 20.42
CA ILE A 130 7.23 9.69 21.72
C ILE A 130 5.96 8.89 21.78
N ASP A 131 6.08 7.59 22.07
CA ASP A 131 4.93 6.70 22.17
C ASP A 131 4.11 6.97 23.47
N PRO A 132 2.91 6.40 23.60
CA PRO A 132 2.06 6.59 24.77
C PRO A 132 2.71 6.25 26.12
N GLU A 133 3.66 5.32 26.15
CA GLU A 133 4.40 4.90 27.34
C GLU A 133 5.66 5.75 27.58
N GLY A 134 6.01 6.65 26.66
CA GLY A 134 7.13 7.54 26.77
C GLY A 134 8.40 7.06 26.05
N TYR A 135 8.38 5.99 25.26
CA TYR A 135 9.58 5.55 24.53
C TYR A 135 9.78 6.35 23.25
N LEU A 136 11.04 6.49 22.83
CA LEU A 136 11.36 7.03 21.51
C LEU A 136 10.71 6.18 20.42
N PHE A 137 10.11 6.85 19.45
CA PHE A 137 9.42 6.22 18.34
C PHE A 137 9.89 6.83 17.02
N PHE A 138 10.21 5.96 16.07
CA PHE A 138 10.42 6.32 14.67
C PHE A 138 9.44 5.51 13.83
N SER A 139 8.59 6.20 13.06
CA SER A 139 7.52 5.54 12.30
C SER A 139 8.09 4.89 11.05
N VAL A 140 8.03 3.56 11.00
CA VAL A 140 8.38 2.76 9.82
C VAL A 140 7.20 1.86 9.51
N GLY A 141 6.70 1.97 8.28
CA GLY A 141 5.43 1.37 7.90
C GLY A 141 5.21 1.27 6.40
N SER A 142 4.24 0.44 6.00
CA SER A 142 3.71 0.40 4.64
C SER A 142 2.31 1.00 4.61
N CYS A 143 2.01 1.78 3.57
CA CYS A 143 0.63 2.11 3.21
C CYS A 143 -0.08 0.85 2.70
N LEU A 144 -1.43 0.88 2.68
CA LEU A 144 -2.26 -0.20 2.13
C LEU A 144 -1.97 -1.58 2.75
N THR A 145 -1.53 -1.63 4.01
CA THR A 145 -1.25 -2.91 4.68
C THR A 145 -2.55 -3.65 4.92
N GLY A 146 -2.63 -4.88 4.44
CA GLY A 146 -3.87 -5.67 4.46
C GLY A 146 -3.88 -6.75 3.40
N TRP A 147 -5.08 -7.18 3.02
CA TRP A 147 -5.28 -8.14 1.92
C TRP A 147 -6.18 -7.59 0.82
N ARG A 148 -6.45 -6.28 0.81
CA ARG A 148 -7.15 -5.60 -0.30
C ARG A 148 -6.21 -5.47 -1.49
N ALA A 149 -6.43 -6.32 -2.48
CA ALA A 149 -5.68 -6.34 -3.73
C ALA A 149 -6.64 -6.60 -4.90
N GLU A 150 -7.33 -5.54 -5.29
CA GLU A 150 -8.38 -5.59 -6.30
C GLU A 150 -7.81 -5.64 -7.71
N THR A 151 -7.99 -6.78 -8.37
CA THR A 151 -7.77 -6.91 -9.80
C THR A 151 -9.08 -6.62 -10.53
N SER A 152 -9.09 -5.70 -11.49
CA SER A 152 -10.31 -5.40 -12.25
C SER A 152 -10.82 -6.63 -12.98
N ALA A 153 -12.09 -6.98 -12.73
CA ALA A 153 -12.84 -8.05 -13.36
C ALA A 153 -13.99 -7.44 -14.19
N ALA A 154 -13.68 -6.41 -14.97
CA ALA A 154 -14.61 -5.87 -15.96
C ALA A 154 -14.92 -6.95 -17.02
N GLU A 155 -16.07 -6.83 -17.69
CA GLU A 155 -16.58 -7.80 -18.68
C GLU A 155 -15.52 -8.19 -19.72
N LYS A 156 -14.78 -7.21 -20.25
CA LYS A 156 -13.66 -7.44 -21.19
C LYS A 156 -12.58 -8.40 -20.68
N ARG A 157 -12.46 -8.60 -19.36
CA ARG A 157 -11.53 -9.55 -18.74
C ARG A 157 -12.26 -10.81 -18.29
N SER A 158 -13.42 -10.68 -17.63
CA SER A 158 -14.16 -11.85 -17.14
C SER A 158 -14.66 -12.75 -18.26
N ASP A 159 -14.91 -12.20 -19.44
CA ASP A 159 -15.58 -12.91 -20.55
C ASP A 159 -14.59 -13.33 -21.65
N ASN A 160 -13.36 -12.81 -21.64
CA ASN A 160 -12.30 -13.13 -22.61
C ASN A 160 -11.17 -13.98 -21.98
N GLU A 161 -11.54 -14.96 -21.16
CA GLU A 161 -10.60 -15.91 -20.55
C GLU A 161 -9.41 -15.28 -19.78
N PHE A 162 -9.47 -14.02 -19.36
CA PHE A 162 -8.32 -13.39 -18.69
C PHE A 162 -7.92 -14.11 -17.38
N PHE A 163 -8.91 -14.71 -16.72
CA PHE A 163 -8.74 -15.48 -15.50
C PHE A 163 -8.99 -16.96 -15.79
N SER A 164 -8.08 -17.85 -15.39
CA SER A 164 -8.35 -19.29 -15.45
C SER A 164 -9.44 -19.71 -14.46
N TYR A 165 -9.67 -18.90 -13.41
CA TYR A 165 -10.71 -19.09 -12.43
C TYR A 165 -11.26 -17.75 -11.93
N LEU A 166 -12.58 -17.61 -11.94
CA LEU A 166 -13.32 -16.49 -11.37
C LEU A 166 -14.59 -17.01 -10.67
N PRO A 167 -14.84 -16.68 -9.38
CA PRO A 167 -16.00 -17.20 -8.66
C PRO A 167 -17.34 -16.84 -9.31
N ARG A 168 -18.14 -17.87 -9.64
CA ARG A 168 -19.51 -17.74 -10.16
C ARG A 168 -20.54 -17.53 -9.04
N LYS A 169 -21.82 -17.40 -9.38
CA LYS A 169 -22.91 -17.03 -8.43
C LYS A 169 -22.98 -17.91 -7.18
N ASN A 170 -22.81 -19.22 -7.32
CA ASN A 170 -22.94 -20.20 -6.23
C ASN A 170 -21.58 -20.68 -5.68
N ASP A 171 -20.51 -19.96 -6.01
CA ASP A 171 -19.17 -20.31 -5.55
C ASP A 171 -18.94 -19.79 -4.12
N TYR A 172 -18.43 -20.65 -3.22
CA TYR A 172 -18.17 -20.30 -1.82
C TYR A 172 -17.10 -19.19 -1.68
N LEU A 173 -16.23 -19.02 -2.68
CA LEU A 173 -15.24 -17.94 -2.70
C LEU A 173 -15.80 -16.62 -3.20
N ARG A 174 -17.04 -16.58 -3.71
CA ARG A 174 -17.64 -15.36 -4.25
C ARG A 174 -17.66 -14.23 -3.23
N TRP A 175 -18.04 -14.53 -1.98
CA TRP A 175 -18.17 -13.53 -0.93
C TRP A 175 -16.83 -12.90 -0.51
N SER A 176 -15.75 -13.68 -0.50
CA SER A 176 -14.41 -13.16 -0.17
C SER A 176 -13.68 -12.60 -1.40
N GLY A 177 -13.98 -13.14 -2.58
CA GLY A 177 -13.25 -12.89 -3.80
C GLY A 177 -13.80 -11.78 -4.68
N ILE A 178 -15.13 -11.67 -4.83
CA ILE A 178 -15.73 -10.69 -5.74
C ILE A 178 -16.15 -9.44 -4.97
N ARG A 179 -15.69 -8.27 -5.43
CA ARG A 179 -16.02 -6.97 -4.84
C ARG A 179 -16.58 -6.02 -5.90
N LYS A 180 -17.60 -5.25 -5.54
CA LYS A 180 -18.12 -4.15 -6.36
C LYS A 180 -17.72 -2.81 -5.74
N ILE A 181 -16.91 -2.03 -6.46
CA ILE A 181 -16.41 -0.74 -5.99
C ILE A 181 -16.73 0.30 -7.06
N GLY A 182 -17.48 1.35 -6.69
CA GLY A 182 -17.89 2.40 -7.63
C GLY A 182 -18.62 1.85 -8.86
N GLY A 183 -19.46 0.83 -8.69
CA GLY A 183 -20.19 0.18 -9.77
C GLY A 183 -19.40 -0.86 -10.58
N LYS A 184 -18.08 -0.96 -10.41
CA LYS A 184 -17.20 -1.86 -11.17
C LYS A 184 -16.88 -3.14 -10.39
N ASN A 185 -16.74 -4.25 -11.11
CA ASN A 185 -16.39 -5.55 -10.53
C ASN A 185 -14.88 -5.73 -10.43
N PHE A 186 -14.46 -6.29 -9.31
CA PHE A 186 -13.07 -6.65 -9.00
C PHE A 186 -13.01 -8.04 -8.39
N VAL A 187 -11.87 -8.69 -8.56
CA VAL A 187 -11.52 -9.94 -7.89
C VAL A 187 -10.33 -9.72 -6.95
N ASN A 188 -10.40 -10.26 -5.74
CA ASN A 188 -9.35 -10.21 -4.72
C ASN A 188 -8.77 -11.62 -4.54
N PHE A 189 -7.71 -11.92 -5.30
CA PHE A 189 -7.02 -13.21 -5.23
C PHE A 189 -6.42 -13.51 -3.86
N PRO A 190 -5.74 -12.57 -3.16
CA PRO A 190 -5.27 -12.83 -1.80
C PRO A 190 -6.36 -13.30 -0.85
N ALA A 191 -7.53 -12.64 -0.82
CA ALA A 191 -8.64 -13.06 0.04
C ALA A 191 -9.16 -14.47 -0.30
N MET A 192 -9.32 -14.79 -1.58
CA MET A 192 -9.70 -16.14 -2.02
C MET A 192 -8.64 -17.19 -1.65
N ASN A 193 -7.37 -16.84 -1.81
CA ASN A 193 -6.24 -17.71 -1.49
C ASN A 193 -6.22 -18.00 0.01
N TYR A 194 -6.37 -16.98 0.86
CA TYR A 194 -6.42 -17.16 2.31
C TYR A 194 -7.61 -18.01 2.76
N GLN A 195 -8.81 -17.80 2.18
CA GLN A 195 -9.96 -18.68 2.46
C GLN A 195 -9.68 -20.12 2.02
N ARG A 196 -9.02 -20.34 0.88
CA ARG A 196 -8.61 -21.69 0.43
C ARG A 196 -7.56 -22.33 1.35
N TYR A 197 -6.65 -21.54 1.92
CA TYR A 197 -5.57 -22.05 2.78
C TYR A 197 -6.04 -22.40 4.19
N PHE A 198 -6.99 -21.63 4.72
CA PHE A 198 -7.31 -21.62 6.13
C PHE A 198 -8.79 -21.90 6.44
N GLY A 199 -9.66 -21.91 5.43
CA GLY A 199 -11.09 -22.13 5.60
C GLY A 199 -11.80 -20.91 6.21
N GLU A 200 -12.87 -21.19 6.93
CA GLU A 200 -13.63 -20.18 7.66
C GLU A 200 -12.77 -19.52 8.75
N GLY A 201 -12.98 -18.22 9.00
CA GLY A 201 -12.22 -17.48 10.01
C GLY A 201 -10.77 -17.16 9.61
N TRP A 202 -10.38 -17.37 8.35
CA TRP A 202 -9.05 -17.06 7.82
C TRP A 202 -8.58 -15.64 8.16
N GLN A 203 -9.50 -14.67 8.25
CA GLN A 203 -9.17 -13.27 8.54
C GLN A 203 -8.44 -13.14 9.89
N LYS A 204 -8.82 -13.91 10.92
CA LYS A 204 -8.16 -13.88 12.23
C LYS A 204 -6.70 -14.34 12.12
N ILE A 205 -6.46 -15.40 11.37
CA ILE A 205 -5.13 -15.98 11.14
C ILE A 205 -4.26 -14.98 10.36
N VAL A 206 -4.80 -14.42 9.28
CA VAL A 206 -4.07 -13.48 8.43
C VAL A 206 -3.79 -12.17 9.14
N LYS A 207 -4.74 -11.61 9.91
CA LYS A 207 -4.50 -10.41 10.73
C LYS A 207 -3.37 -10.62 11.71
N GLN A 208 -3.39 -11.72 12.47
CA GLN A 208 -2.29 -12.04 13.39
C GLN A 208 -0.97 -12.20 12.63
N GLY A 209 -0.99 -12.89 11.49
CA GLY A 209 0.17 -13.03 10.62
C GLY A 209 0.75 -11.71 10.14
N ILE A 210 -0.10 -10.74 9.79
CA ILE A 210 0.32 -9.39 9.38
C ILE A 210 1.00 -8.66 10.55
N HIS A 211 0.43 -8.68 11.75
CA HIS A 211 1.06 -8.07 12.93
C HIS A 211 2.41 -8.74 13.25
N ASP A 212 2.48 -10.07 13.16
CA ASP A 212 3.72 -10.82 13.38
C ASP A 212 4.77 -10.48 12.31
N ARG A 213 4.38 -10.36 11.03
CA ARG A 213 5.27 -9.92 9.93
C ARG A 213 5.88 -8.57 10.22
N MET A 214 5.04 -7.57 10.46
CA MET A 214 5.49 -6.22 10.76
C MET A 214 6.48 -6.22 11.91
N ARG A 215 6.11 -6.85 13.03
CA ARG A 215 6.99 -6.96 14.20
C ARG A 215 8.31 -7.66 13.85
N SER A 216 8.28 -8.80 13.16
CA SER A 216 9.48 -9.57 12.77
C SER A 216 10.43 -8.78 11.87
N TRP A 217 9.89 -7.95 10.97
CA TRP A 217 10.64 -7.09 10.05
C TRP A 217 11.19 -5.83 10.74
N GLY A 218 10.76 -5.55 11.97
CA GLY A 218 11.10 -4.30 12.66
C GLY A 218 10.28 -3.10 12.18
N VAL A 219 9.15 -3.35 11.52
CA VAL A 219 8.19 -2.34 11.07
C VAL A 219 7.14 -2.17 12.17
N ASN A 220 6.80 -0.93 12.53
CA ASN A 220 6.01 -0.63 13.72
C ASN A 220 4.75 0.21 13.46
N THR A 221 4.51 0.63 12.22
CA THR A 221 3.37 1.49 11.87
C THR A 221 2.57 0.92 10.69
N LEU A 222 1.26 0.76 10.87
CA LEU A 222 0.32 0.61 9.76
C LEU A 222 0.13 1.99 9.11
N GLY A 223 0.67 2.17 7.91
CA GLY A 223 0.59 3.43 7.17
C GLY A 223 -0.83 3.73 6.66
N CYS A 224 -0.99 4.86 5.98
CA CYS A 224 -2.26 5.29 5.40
C CYS A 224 -2.92 4.20 4.54
N TRP A 225 -4.25 4.19 4.54
CA TRP A 225 -5.09 3.23 3.81
C TRP A 225 -4.90 1.74 4.15
N SER A 226 -4.19 1.42 5.22
CA SER A 226 -4.19 0.06 5.76
C SER A 226 -5.60 -0.37 6.19
N ASP A 227 -5.86 -1.67 6.22
CA ASP A 227 -7.18 -2.21 6.55
C ASP A 227 -7.62 -1.78 7.96
N GLU A 228 -8.83 -1.21 8.07
CA GLU A 228 -9.38 -0.70 9.34
C GLU A 228 -9.44 -1.80 10.42
N SER A 229 -9.68 -3.05 10.02
CA SER A 229 -9.73 -4.19 10.94
C SER A 229 -8.37 -4.53 11.57
N LEU A 230 -7.25 -4.17 10.93
CA LEU A 230 -5.91 -4.28 11.53
C LEU A 230 -5.64 -3.13 12.49
N GLN A 231 -6.11 -1.92 12.16
CA GLN A 231 -5.97 -0.74 13.02
C GLN A 231 -6.72 -0.95 14.35
N LYS A 232 -7.95 -1.46 14.26
CA LYS A 232 -8.81 -1.78 15.41
C LYS A 232 -8.35 -2.96 16.26
N ASP A 233 -7.39 -3.77 15.78
CA ASP A 233 -6.84 -4.87 16.58
C ASP A 233 -5.93 -4.38 17.73
N GLN A 234 -5.52 -3.11 17.73
CA GLN A 234 -4.71 -2.49 18.80
C GLN A 234 -3.43 -3.29 19.12
N LYS A 235 -2.76 -3.77 18.07
CA LYS A 235 -1.50 -4.55 18.14
C LYS A 235 -0.32 -3.88 17.45
N THR A 236 -0.60 -2.98 16.52
CA THR A 236 0.41 -2.22 15.78
C THR A 236 -0.12 -0.81 15.63
N SER A 237 0.72 0.16 15.97
CA SER A 237 0.36 1.57 15.88
C SER A 237 0.07 1.95 14.44
N TYR A 238 -0.78 2.95 14.23
CA TYR A 238 -1.30 3.23 12.89
C TYR A 238 -1.51 4.71 12.64
N THR A 239 -1.49 5.08 11.37
CA THR A 239 -1.88 6.41 10.90
C THR A 239 -3.18 6.31 10.13
N LEU A 240 -4.06 7.28 10.33
CA LEU A 240 -5.29 7.42 9.56
C LEU A 240 -5.12 8.46 8.46
N ILE A 241 -6.05 8.45 7.52
CA ILE A 241 -6.16 9.50 6.53
C ILE A 241 -7.62 9.92 6.38
N SER A 242 -7.84 11.23 6.41
CA SER A 242 -9.12 11.86 6.11
C SER A 242 -9.00 12.68 4.84
N SER A 243 -10.05 12.66 4.03
CA SER A 243 -10.07 13.30 2.73
C SER A 243 -11.46 13.87 2.44
N ILE A 244 -11.51 15.16 2.14
CA ILE A 244 -12.67 15.81 1.51
C ILE A 244 -12.56 15.81 -0.03
N TRP A 245 -11.47 15.22 -0.55
CA TRP A 245 -10.99 15.31 -1.93
C TRP A 245 -11.68 14.30 -2.86
N TRP A 246 -12.05 13.13 -2.33
CA TRP A 246 -12.73 12.07 -3.09
C TRP A 246 -14.21 12.36 -3.40
N GLN A 247 -14.75 13.49 -2.95
CA GLN A 247 -16.13 13.90 -3.19
C GLN A 247 -16.31 14.84 -4.39
N GLN A 248 -15.24 15.32 -5.02
CA GLN A 248 -15.34 16.02 -6.32
C GLN A 248 -14.82 15.16 -7.46
N ASN A 249 -15.72 14.88 -8.41
CA ASN A 249 -15.49 14.15 -9.66
C ASN A 249 -14.14 14.47 -10.33
N GLY A 250 -13.10 13.67 -10.03
CA GLY A 250 -11.92 13.54 -10.88
C GLY A 250 -10.95 14.72 -10.99
N HIS A 251 -10.99 15.72 -10.11
CA HIS A 251 -10.10 16.88 -10.21
C HIS A 251 -9.11 16.96 -9.04
N ARG A 252 -7.83 16.80 -9.38
CA ARG A 252 -6.63 16.82 -8.54
C ARG A 252 -6.35 18.15 -7.81
N LYS A 253 -7.31 19.10 -7.80
CA LYS A 253 -7.11 20.49 -7.34
C LYS A 253 -7.42 20.65 -5.85
N PHE A 254 -6.71 21.59 -5.20
CA PHE A 254 -6.98 21.96 -3.82
C PHE A 254 -8.34 22.67 -3.67
N PRO A 255 -9.33 22.14 -2.91
CA PRO A 255 -10.59 22.80 -2.63
C PRO A 255 -10.27 24.04 -1.81
N SER A 256 -10.83 25.17 -2.23
CA SER A 256 -10.63 26.43 -1.53
C SER A 256 -11.00 26.27 -0.05
N PRO A 257 -10.11 26.64 0.89
CA PRO A 257 -10.44 26.65 2.31
C PRO A 257 -11.49 27.72 2.65
N PHE A 258 -11.77 28.64 1.71
CA PHE A 258 -12.73 29.74 1.87
C PHE A 258 -14.15 29.41 1.37
N ARG A 259 -14.41 28.20 0.85
CA ARG A 259 -15.78 27.81 0.48
C ARG A 259 -16.65 27.64 1.74
N GLU A 260 -17.91 28.04 1.66
CA GLU A 260 -18.84 28.03 2.80
C GLU A 260 -18.96 26.66 3.48
N ASN A 261 -18.89 25.58 2.71
CA ASN A 261 -19.02 24.21 3.22
C ASN A 261 -17.69 23.51 3.58
N PHE A 262 -16.55 24.21 3.58
CA PHE A 262 -15.24 23.59 3.85
C PHE A 262 -15.21 22.87 5.19
N GLN A 263 -15.57 23.58 6.26
CA GLN A 263 -15.54 23.07 7.62
C GLN A 263 -16.49 21.89 7.79
N ARG A 264 -17.75 22.03 7.34
CA ARG A 264 -18.76 20.96 7.44
C ARG A 264 -18.27 19.67 6.79
N ASP A 265 -17.77 19.75 5.56
CA ASP A 265 -17.34 18.56 4.83
C ASP A 265 -16.08 17.92 5.47
N LEU A 266 -15.18 18.74 6.03
CA LEU A 266 -14.02 18.26 6.79
C LEU A 266 -14.45 17.55 8.07
N GLU A 267 -15.38 18.12 8.83
CA GLU A 267 -15.95 17.49 10.01
C GLU A 267 -16.65 16.18 9.67
N GLU A 268 -17.47 16.13 8.62
CA GLU A 268 -18.12 14.90 8.16
C GLU A 268 -17.10 13.82 7.80
N SER A 269 -15.99 14.19 7.16
CA SER A 269 -14.91 13.25 6.84
C SER A 269 -14.17 12.76 8.09
N LEU A 270 -13.94 13.63 9.07
CA LEU A 270 -13.30 13.28 10.35
C LEU A 270 -14.21 12.47 11.28
N ARG A 271 -15.54 12.68 11.25
CA ARG A 271 -16.51 11.91 12.04
C ARG A 271 -16.44 10.41 11.72
N LYS A 272 -16.07 10.03 10.49
CA LYS A 272 -15.83 8.63 10.10
C LYS A 272 -14.67 7.97 10.86
N LEU A 273 -13.75 8.78 11.39
CA LEU A 273 -12.58 8.36 12.14
C LEU A 273 -12.77 8.50 13.66
N ALA A 274 -13.95 8.88 14.13
CA ALA A 274 -14.21 9.14 15.55
C ALA A 274 -13.94 7.93 16.46
N TRP A 275 -14.00 6.71 15.92
CA TRP A 275 -13.67 5.49 16.65
C TRP A 275 -12.21 5.45 17.14
N ALA A 276 -11.30 6.17 16.49
CA ALA A 276 -9.88 6.23 16.87
C ALA A 276 -9.56 7.40 17.83
N LYS A 277 -10.55 8.24 18.16
CA LYS A 277 -10.34 9.48 18.94
C LYS A 277 -9.59 9.19 20.25
N GLU A 278 -9.97 8.14 20.97
CA GLU A 278 -9.37 7.74 22.25
C GLU A 278 -8.40 6.55 22.15
N ASP A 279 -8.07 6.11 20.94
CA ASP A 279 -7.17 4.98 20.74
C ASP A 279 -5.69 5.40 20.92
N PRO A 280 -4.94 4.83 21.88
CA PRO A 280 -3.54 5.14 22.07
C PRO A 280 -2.63 4.61 20.94
N PHE A 281 -3.10 3.67 20.11
CA PHE A 281 -2.34 3.17 18.95
C PHE A 281 -2.40 4.11 17.73
N CYS A 282 -3.32 5.09 17.73
CA CYS A 282 -3.41 6.07 16.66
C CYS A 282 -2.28 7.10 16.79
N LEU A 283 -1.33 7.09 15.86
CA LEU A 283 -0.26 8.08 15.77
C LEU A 283 -0.78 9.47 15.42
N GLY A 284 -1.81 9.52 14.58
CA GLY A 284 -2.34 10.75 14.01
C GLY A 284 -3.12 10.54 12.72
N ILE A 285 -3.62 11.65 12.18
CA ILE A 285 -4.48 11.68 11.00
C ILE A 285 -3.84 12.56 9.94
N PHE A 286 -3.55 12.00 8.77
CA PHE A 286 -3.18 12.76 7.58
C PHE A 286 -4.42 13.39 6.96
N ILE A 287 -4.31 14.64 6.50
CA ILE A 287 -5.39 15.36 5.83
C ILE A 287 -5.03 15.52 4.34
N GLY A 288 -5.75 14.80 3.48
CA GLY A 288 -5.47 14.77 2.05
C GLY A 288 -4.24 13.95 1.65
N ASN A 289 -3.97 13.91 0.34
CA ASN A 289 -2.83 13.20 -0.25
C ASN A 289 -2.48 13.80 -1.62
N GLU A 290 -1.20 14.09 -1.87
CA GLU A 290 -0.68 14.58 -3.16
C GLU A 290 -1.51 15.72 -3.76
N LEU A 291 -1.84 16.72 -2.94
CA LEU A 291 -2.67 17.84 -3.35
C LEU A 291 -1.93 18.69 -4.39
N GLU A 292 -2.54 18.98 -5.54
CA GLU A 292 -1.98 19.94 -6.48
C GLU A 292 -2.12 21.34 -5.90
N TRP A 293 -1.03 21.81 -5.30
CA TRP A 293 -0.84 23.22 -4.98
C TRP A 293 -0.58 23.97 -6.29
N PRO A 294 -1.23 25.12 -6.53
CA PRO A 294 -0.90 25.91 -7.71
C PRO A 294 0.55 26.39 -7.60
N ASP A 295 1.37 26.05 -8.60
CA ASP A 295 2.82 26.33 -8.69
C ASP A 295 3.19 27.81 -8.43
N ARG A 296 2.22 28.73 -8.47
CA ARG A 296 2.43 30.18 -8.32
C ARG A 296 2.45 30.69 -6.88
N ILE A 297 2.12 29.88 -5.87
CA ILE A 297 2.14 30.36 -4.47
C ILE A 297 3.58 30.69 -4.03
N GLY A 298 4.57 29.90 -4.44
CA GLY A 298 5.97 30.15 -4.10
C GLY A 298 6.47 31.51 -4.60
N GLU A 299 6.20 31.83 -5.87
CA GLU A 299 6.55 33.13 -6.47
C GLU A 299 5.76 34.30 -5.86
N THR A 300 4.54 34.05 -5.38
CA THR A 300 3.71 35.09 -4.75
C THR A 300 4.18 35.40 -3.33
N ILE A 301 4.59 34.39 -2.55
CA ILE A 301 5.12 34.57 -1.19
C ILE A 301 6.48 35.27 -1.21
N GLN A 302 7.34 34.99 -2.19
CA GLN A 302 8.65 35.68 -2.30
C GLN A 302 8.55 37.17 -2.67
N LYS A 303 7.38 37.63 -3.13
CA LYS A 303 7.12 39.03 -3.48
C LYS A 303 6.43 39.83 -2.36
N LEU A 304 6.05 39.17 -1.26
CA LEU A 304 5.51 39.78 -0.04
C LEU A 304 6.64 39.99 0.97
#